data_AF-U6RB56-F1
#
_entry.id   AF-U6RB56-F1
#
_cell.length_a   1.000
_cell.length_b   1.000
_cell.length_c   1.000
_cell.angle_alpha   90.00
_cell.angle_beta   90.00
_cell.angle_gamma   90.00
#
_symmetry.space_group_name_H-M   'P 1'
#
loop_
_entity.id
_entity.type
_entity.pdbx_description
1 polymer ?
#
loop_
_entity_poly.entity_id
_entity_poly.type
_entity_poly.pdbx_seq_one_letter_code
_entity_poly.pdbx_strand_id
1 'polypeptide(L)'
;MARCKYDTPTEFDSVSLLNQNVASERCAILRYQEIANFTNGKDYTTCDIAKHILAEEEDHEQDLQDYLNDIAKMKESFLKK
;
A
#
# COMPACT_ATOMS: atom_id res chain seq x y z
N MET A 1 -5.59 -11.93 13.84
CA MET A 1 -6.05 -10.87 12.91
C MET A 1 -4.87 -10.04 12.42
N ALA A 2 -5.02 -9.38 11.26
CA ALA A 2 -4.10 -8.35 10.80
C ALA A 2 -4.03 -7.21 11.81
N ARG A 3 -2.84 -6.67 12.08
CA ARG A 3 -2.62 -5.58 13.04
C ARG A 3 -2.67 -4.21 12.38
N CYS A 4 -3.30 -4.13 11.21
CA CYS A 4 -3.41 -2.90 10.43
C CYS A 4 -4.39 -1.95 11.10
N LYS A 5 -3.98 -0.68 11.18
CA LYS A 5 -4.82 0.38 11.70
C LYS A 5 -5.83 0.76 10.61
N TYR A 6 -7.10 0.80 10.97
CA TYR A 6 -8.12 1.45 10.15
C TYR A 6 -8.44 2.80 10.79
N ASP A 7 -8.11 3.88 10.08
CA ASP A 7 -8.46 5.24 10.48
C ASP A 7 -9.59 5.72 9.58
N THR A 8 -10.76 6.00 10.16
CA THR A 8 -11.87 6.61 9.42
C THR A 8 -11.41 7.98 8.88
N PRO A 9 -11.54 8.26 7.57
CA PRO A 9 -11.14 9.54 7.01
C PRO A 9 -11.94 10.68 7.63
N THR A 10 -11.23 11.69 8.16
CA THR A 10 -11.83 12.97 8.59
C THR A 10 -11.75 14.02 7.49
N GLU A 11 -10.75 13.90 6.62
CA GLU A 11 -10.51 14.75 5.45
C GLU A 11 -10.72 13.93 4.18
N PHE A 12 -11.46 14.47 3.22
CA PHE A 12 -11.86 13.78 1.99
C PHE A 12 -11.12 14.28 0.75
N ASP A 13 -10.08 15.11 0.91
CA ASP A 13 -9.22 15.46 -0.20
C ASP A 13 -8.38 14.25 -0.64
N SER A 14 -8.08 14.18 -1.93
CA SER A 14 -7.38 13.02 -2.50
C SER A 14 -6.00 12.80 -1.89
N VAL A 15 -5.26 13.84 -1.48
CA VAL A 15 -3.92 13.66 -0.90
C VAL A 15 -4.02 13.02 0.49
N SER A 16 -4.97 13.45 1.32
CA SER A 16 -5.19 12.83 2.63
C SER A 16 -5.58 11.36 2.49
N LEU A 17 -6.50 11.02 1.59
CA LEU A 17 -6.91 9.64 1.33
C LEU A 17 -5.79 8.78 0.77
N LEU A 18 -5.01 9.30 -0.20
CA LEU A 18 -3.85 8.61 -0.76
C LEU A 18 -2.82 8.24 0.33
N ASN A 19 -2.50 9.18 1.23
CA ASN A 19 -1.55 8.91 2.33
C ASN A 19 -2.07 7.85 3.32
N GLN A 20 -3.37 7.86 3.63
CA GLN A 20 -3.99 6.84 4.48
C GLN A 20 -3.97 5.45 3.82
N ASN A 21 -4.23 5.39 2.51
CA ASN A 21 -4.20 4.14 1.76
C ASN A 21 -2.77 3.60 1.63
N VAL A 22 -1.77 4.44 1.33
CA VAL A 22 -0.35 4.01 1.33
C VAL A 22 0.07 3.39 2.67
N ALA A 23 -0.39 3.95 3.79
CA ALA A 23 -0.12 3.35 5.10
C ALA A 23 -0.80 1.98 5.29
N SER A 24 -1.97 1.79 4.66
CA SER A 24 -2.70 0.52 4.65
C SER A 24 -1.99 -0.52 3.78
N GLU A 25 -1.54 -0.15 2.58
CA GLU A 25 -0.79 -1.04 1.68
C GLU A 25 0.50 -1.53 2.33
N ARG A 26 1.28 -0.64 2.98
CA ARG A 26 2.47 -1.04 3.73
C ARG A 26 2.18 -2.06 4.83
N CYS A 27 1.03 -1.97 5.48
CA CYS A 27 0.63 -2.96 6.46
C CYS A 27 0.23 -4.30 5.82
N ALA A 28 -0.46 -4.26 4.68
CA ALA A 28 -0.82 -5.44 3.91
C ALA A 28 0.44 -6.17 3.40
N ILE A 29 1.40 -5.44 2.83
CA ILE A 29 2.72 -5.94 2.42
C ILE A 29 3.40 -6.70 3.56
N LEU A 30 3.54 -6.07 4.73
CA LEU A 30 4.15 -6.71 5.90
C LEU A 30 3.40 -7.99 6.31
N ARG A 31 2.06 -7.95 6.28
CA ARG A 31 1.23 -9.11 6.59
C ARG A 31 1.45 -10.26 5.61
N TYR A 32 1.45 -10.02 4.31
CA TYR A 32 1.63 -11.10 3.33
C TYR A 32 3.08 -11.61 3.29
N GLN A 33 4.07 -10.75 3.59
CA GLN A 33 5.44 -11.20 3.87
C GLN A 33 5.51 -12.13 5.08
N GLU A 34 4.85 -11.80 6.20
CA GLU A 34 4.77 -12.68 7.38
C GLU A 34 4.15 -14.04 7.03
N ILE A 35 3.05 -14.05 6.26
CA ILE A 35 2.36 -15.28 5.85
C ILE A 35 3.25 -16.11 4.93
N ALA A 36 3.79 -15.49 3.87
CA ALA A 36 4.67 -16.16 2.91
C ALA A 36 5.88 -16.79 3.61
N ASN A 37 6.51 -16.08 4.55
CA ASN A 37 7.62 -16.60 5.35
C ASN A 37 7.20 -17.75 6.27
N PHE A 38 6.02 -17.66 6.88
CA PHE A 38 5.51 -18.70 7.78
C PHE A 38 5.22 -20.02 7.05
N THR A 39 4.67 -19.93 5.83
CA THR A 39 4.23 -21.07 5.00
C THR A 39 5.30 -21.60 4.05
N ASN A 40 6.39 -20.86 3.83
CA ASN A 40 7.47 -21.26 2.93
C ASN A 40 8.01 -22.67 3.23
N GLY A 41 7.97 -23.56 2.24
CA GLY A 41 8.41 -24.96 2.36
C GLY A 41 7.53 -25.86 3.25
N LYS A 42 6.39 -25.36 3.75
CA LYS A 42 5.42 -26.12 4.58
C LYS A 42 4.07 -26.27 3.90
N ASP A 43 3.54 -25.15 3.41
CA ASP A 43 2.25 -25.07 2.72
C ASP A 43 2.45 -24.26 1.45
N TYR A 44 2.70 -24.97 0.35
CA TYR A 44 3.02 -24.37 -0.95
C TYR A 44 1.85 -23.55 -1.50
N THR A 45 0.63 -24.08 -1.43
CA THR A 45 -0.57 -23.42 -1.93
C THR A 45 -0.78 -22.07 -1.22
N THR A 46 -0.72 -22.05 0.10
CA THR A 46 -0.89 -20.79 0.85
C THR A 46 0.30 -19.85 0.66
N CYS A 47 1.52 -20.36 0.51
CA CYS A 47 2.70 -19.54 0.23
C CYS A 47 2.60 -18.83 -1.12
N ASP A 48 2.16 -19.54 -2.17
CA ASP A 48 2.03 -18.97 -3.51
C ASP A 48 0.90 -17.93 -3.56
N ILE A 49 -0.23 -18.18 -2.90
CA ILE A 49 -1.29 -17.17 -2.74
C ILE A 49 -0.76 -15.93 -2.00
N ALA A 50 -0.03 -16.11 -0.89
CA ALA A 50 0.50 -14.98 -0.13
C ALA A 50 1.51 -14.15 -0.93
N LYS A 51 2.38 -14.79 -1.72
CA LYS A 51 3.32 -14.11 -2.62
C LYS A 51 2.63 -13.38 -3.75
N HIS A 52 1.57 -13.97 -4.31
CA HIS A 52 0.78 -13.32 -5.36
C HIS A 52 0.13 -12.04 -4.84
N ILE A 53 -0.56 -12.11 -3.69
CA ILE A 53 -1.18 -10.93 -3.10
C ILE A 53 -0.10 -9.91 -2.70
N LEU A 54 1.02 -10.35 -2.11
CA LEU A 54 2.14 -9.46 -1.78
C LEU A 54 2.60 -8.63 -2.99
N ALA A 55 2.72 -9.25 -4.17
CA ALA A 55 3.10 -8.53 -5.38
C ALA A 55 2.04 -7.48 -5.78
N GLU A 56 0.75 -7.81 -5.65
CA GLU A 56 -0.33 -6.84 -5.90
C GLU A 56 -0.29 -5.66 -4.91
N GLU A 57 -0.03 -5.89 -3.62
CA GLU A 57 0.04 -4.79 -2.65
C GLU A 57 1.27 -3.88 -2.86
N GLU A 58 2.38 -4.43 -3.36
CA GLU A 58 3.55 -3.65 -3.77
C GLU A 58 3.23 -2.76 -4.99
N ASP A 59 2.49 -3.29 -5.98
CA ASP A 59 2.00 -2.53 -7.12
C ASP A 59 1.00 -1.44 -6.68
N HIS A 60 0.07 -1.76 -5.77
CA HIS A 60 -0.87 -0.80 -5.19
C HIS A 60 -0.16 0.34 -4.44
N GLU A 61 0.86 0.05 -3.63
CA GLU A 61 1.65 1.09 -2.96
C GLU A 61 2.28 2.04 -3.99
N GLN A 62 2.88 1.46 -5.05
CA GLN A 62 3.54 2.22 -6.11
C GLN A 62 2.55 3.12 -6.87
N ASP A 63 1.39 2.59 -7.27
CA ASP A 63 0.33 3.35 -7.95
C ASP A 63 -0.12 4.57 -7.13
N LEU A 64 -0.36 4.37 -5.82
CA LEU A 64 -0.77 5.45 -4.91
C LEU A 64 0.34 6.49 -4.73
N GLN A 65 1.59 6.04 -4.64
CA GLN A 65 2.75 6.90 -4.51
C GLN A 65 2.97 7.76 -5.76
N ASP A 66 2.66 7.23 -6.95
CA ASP A 66 2.75 7.97 -8.21
C ASP A 66 1.73 9.10 -8.30
N TYR A 67 0.47 8.88 -7.87
CA TYR A 67 -0.50 9.97 -7.76
C TYR A 67 -0.03 11.09 -6.81
N LEU A 68 0.56 10.73 -5.65
CA LEU A 68 1.12 11.71 -4.72
C LEU A 68 2.25 12.53 -5.37
N ASN A 69 3.14 11.85 -6.09
CA ASN A 69 4.27 12.47 -6.78
C ASN A 69 3.78 13.43 -7.88
N ASP A 70 2.79 13.04 -8.66
CA ASP A 70 2.25 13.87 -9.73
C ASP A 70 1.52 15.10 -9.20
N ILE A 71 0.73 14.95 -8.14
CA ILE A 71 0.08 16.09 -7.46
C ILE A 71 1.13 17.07 -6.92
N ALA A 72 2.22 16.57 -6.32
CA ALA A 72 3.30 17.40 -5.80
C ALA A 72 4.01 18.17 -6.94
N LYS A 73 4.37 17.49 -8.04
CA LYS A 73 4.97 18.11 -9.23
C LYS A 73 4.07 19.16 -9.85
N MET A 74 2.77 18.88 -9.95
CA MET A 74 1.77 19.85 -10.46
C MET A 74 1.76 21.09 -9.58
N LYS A 75 1.64 20.95 -8.25
CA LYS A 75 1.66 22.09 -7.31
C LYS A 75 2.91 22.95 -7.48
N GLU A 76 4.09 22.33 -7.56
CA GLU A 76 5.34 23.08 -7.80
C GLU A 76 5.33 23.83 -9.13
N SER A 77 4.83 23.20 -10.21
CA SER A 77 4.77 23.81 -11.53
C SER A 77 3.84 25.03 -11.56
N PHE A 78 2.75 25.04 -10.77
CA PHE A 78 1.86 26.18 -10.67
C PHE A 78 2.44 27.33 -9.85
N LEU A 79 3.26 27.03 -8.83
CA LEU A 79 3.89 28.03 -7.97
C LEU A 79 5.15 28.68 -8.58
N LYS A 80 5.81 28.00 -9.52
CA LYS A 80 6.98 28.52 -10.26
C LYS A 80 6.59 29.42 -11.46
N LYS A 81 5.29 29.65 -11.68
CA LYS A 81 4.73 30.43 -12.79
C LYS A 81 4.28 31.81 -12.29
#